data_AF-A0A9X3BEC0-F1
#
_entry.id   AF-A0A9X3BEC0-F1
#
_cell.length_a   1.000
_cell.length_b   1.000
_cell.length_c   1.000
_cell.angle_alpha   90.00
_cell.angle_beta   90.00
_cell.angle_gamma   90.00
#
_symmetry.space_group_name_H-M   'P 1'
#
loop_
_entity.id
_entity.type
_entity.pdbx_description
1 polymer ?
#
loop_
_entity_poly.entity_id
_entity_poly.type
_entity_poly.pdbx_seq_one_letter_code
_entity_poly.pdbx_strand_id
1 'polypeptide(L)'
;GRPRGRARCGADAPTHAELLPDTLAHMEIGSVAAATLADPVGRAVFVRVTSGVDVSAAAVADYQARNPGRLPETAVAGHLRASARRRAYRRWLDARCAELVTLAPGYEHPGDPRQPDNTHSH
;
A
#
# COMPACT_ATOMS: atom_id res chain seq x y z
N GLY A 1 -34.04 -9.90 -22.54
CA GLY A 1 -33.26 -9.75 -21.30
C GLY A 1 -31.78 -9.85 -21.62
N ARG A 2 -30.99 -8.81 -21.33
CA ARG A 2 -29.53 -8.87 -21.46
C ARG A 2 -28.94 -9.37 -20.13
N PRO A 3 -28.00 -10.35 -20.12
CA PRO A 3 -27.33 -10.71 -18.88
C PRO A 3 -26.39 -9.56 -18.48
N ARG A 4 -26.63 -9.00 -17.29
CA ARG A 4 -25.65 -8.15 -16.60
C ARG A 4 -24.50 -9.05 -16.16
N GLY A 5 -23.42 -9.05 -16.92
CA GLY A 5 -22.15 -9.61 -16.48
C GLY A 5 -21.66 -8.82 -15.28
N ARG A 6 -21.91 -9.32 -14.07
CA ARG A 6 -21.20 -8.89 -12.88
C ARG A 6 -19.75 -9.28 -13.11
N ALA A 7 -18.91 -8.30 -13.43
CA ALA A 7 -17.46 -8.50 -13.53
C ALA A 7 -17.00 -9.23 -12.27
N ARG A 8 -16.34 -10.37 -12.44
CA ARG A 8 -15.71 -11.12 -11.34
C ARG A 8 -14.46 -10.35 -10.92
N CYS A 9 -14.62 -9.17 -10.31
CA CYS A 9 -13.50 -8.32 -9.86
C CYS A 9 -12.58 -8.97 -8.81
N GLY A 10 -12.85 -10.21 -8.37
CA GLY A 10 -12.02 -10.93 -7.41
C GLY A 10 -11.24 -12.11 -7.98
N ALA A 11 -11.49 -12.56 -9.22
CA ALA A 11 -10.86 -13.77 -9.76
C ALA A 11 -9.41 -13.54 -10.25
N ASP A 12 -9.08 -12.31 -10.65
CA ASP A 12 -7.74 -11.92 -11.14
C ASP A 12 -6.94 -11.10 -10.11
N ALA A 13 -7.44 -10.99 -8.88
CA ALA A 13 -6.73 -10.28 -7.83
C ALA A 13 -5.52 -11.12 -7.36
N PRO A 14 -4.35 -10.50 -7.13
CA PRO A 14 -3.20 -11.21 -6.57
C PRO A 14 -3.61 -11.86 -5.25
N THR A 15 -3.01 -12.98 -4.90
CA THR A 15 -3.19 -13.66 -3.62
C THR A 15 -2.70 -12.79 -2.46
N HIS A 16 -3.16 -13.12 -1.25
CA HIS A 16 -2.71 -12.44 -0.05
C HIS A 16 -1.19 -12.59 0.17
N ALA A 17 -0.65 -13.79 -0.08
CA ALA A 17 0.77 -14.10 0.08
C ALA A 17 1.66 -13.34 -0.93
N GLU A 18 1.15 -13.03 -2.13
CA GLU A 18 1.90 -12.20 -3.10
C GLU A 18 2.05 -10.75 -2.64
N LEU A 19 1.07 -10.21 -1.90
CA LEU A 19 1.12 -8.83 -1.41
C LEU A 19 1.85 -8.72 -0.07
N LEU A 20 1.60 -9.68 0.83
CA LEU A 20 2.13 -9.76 2.18
C LEU A 20 2.86 -11.11 2.41
N PRO A 21 4.06 -11.28 1.81
CA PRO A 21 4.78 -12.56 1.80
C PRO A 21 5.36 -12.95 3.17
N ASP A 22 5.59 -11.98 4.04
CA ASP A 22 6.25 -12.19 5.33
C ASP A 22 5.74 -11.22 6.41
N THR A 23 6.24 -11.41 7.63
CA THR A 23 5.92 -10.57 8.79
C THR A 23 6.36 -9.12 8.59
N LEU A 24 7.48 -8.89 7.88
CA LEU A 24 7.97 -7.54 7.62
C LEU A 24 6.99 -6.77 6.74
N ALA A 25 6.48 -7.39 5.66
CA ALA A 25 5.48 -6.80 4.79
C ALA A 25 4.16 -6.50 5.53
N HIS A 26 3.76 -7.35 6.48
CA HIS A 26 2.62 -7.08 7.36
C HIS A 26 2.85 -5.85 8.25
N MET A 27 4.03 -5.76 8.87
CA MET A 27 4.39 -4.62 9.72
C MET A 27 4.50 -3.32 8.91
N GLU A 28 5.05 -3.37 7.71
CA GLU A 28 5.16 -2.20 6.81
C GLU A 28 3.81 -1.57 6.49
N ILE A 29 2.80 -2.42 6.22
CA ILE A 29 1.48 -1.93 5.81
C ILE A 29 0.59 -1.58 7.01
N GLY A 30 0.78 -2.21 8.16
CA GLY A 30 -0.01 -2.01 9.37
C GLY A 30 -1.31 -2.82 9.38
N SER A 31 -1.87 -3.03 10.58
CA SER A 31 -2.98 -3.97 10.82
C SER A 31 -4.27 -3.64 10.06
N VAL A 32 -4.69 -2.37 10.06
CA VAL A 32 -5.92 -1.94 9.38
C VAL A 32 -5.82 -2.15 7.87
N ALA A 33 -4.73 -1.68 7.26
CA ALA A 33 -4.53 -1.86 5.82
C ALA A 33 -4.34 -3.34 5.46
N ALA A 34 -3.63 -4.13 6.28
CA ALA A 34 -3.50 -5.57 6.08
C ALA A 34 -4.86 -6.28 6.10
N ALA A 35 -5.76 -5.91 7.03
CA ALA A 35 -7.09 -6.51 7.12
C ALA A 35 -7.91 -6.34 5.83
N THR A 36 -7.78 -5.20 5.15
CA THR A 36 -8.45 -5.00 3.85
C THR A 36 -7.95 -5.95 2.76
N LEU A 37 -6.70 -6.41 2.83
CA LEU A 37 -6.09 -7.31 1.85
C LEU A 37 -6.51 -8.78 2.05
N ALA A 38 -7.16 -9.13 3.17
CA ALA A 38 -7.77 -10.44 3.35
C ALA A 38 -8.88 -10.68 2.31
N ASP A 39 -9.59 -9.63 1.91
CA ASP A 39 -10.64 -9.68 0.89
C ASP A 39 -10.07 -9.53 -0.54
N PRO A 40 -10.47 -10.39 -1.51
CA PRO A 40 -10.05 -10.26 -2.91
C PRO A 40 -10.35 -8.89 -3.54
N VAL A 41 -11.45 -8.24 -3.18
CA VAL A 41 -11.81 -6.89 -3.65
C VAL A 41 -10.83 -5.87 -3.09
N GLY A 42 -10.43 -5.99 -1.83
CA GLY A 42 -9.41 -5.13 -1.24
C GLY A 42 -8.06 -5.25 -1.95
N ARG A 43 -7.69 -6.46 -2.37
CA ARG A 43 -6.48 -6.69 -3.19
C ARG A 43 -6.62 -6.13 -4.61
N ALA A 44 -7.79 -6.21 -5.23
CA ALA A 44 -8.04 -5.56 -6.51
C ALA A 44 -7.93 -4.02 -6.41
N VAL A 45 -8.45 -3.43 -5.33
CA VAL A 45 -8.31 -1.99 -5.05
C VAL A 45 -6.85 -1.64 -4.84
N PHE A 46 -6.09 -2.41 -4.04
CA PHE A 46 -4.66 -2.22 -3.86
C PHE A 46 -3.93 -2.13 -5.20
N VAL A 47 -4.16 -3.09 -6.10
CA VAL A 47 -3.53 -3.10 -7.43
C VAL A 47 -3.90 -1.84 -8.20
N ARG A 48 -5.18 -1.48 -8.20
CA ARG A 48 -5.69 -0.32 -8.95
C ARG A 48 -5.06 0.99 -8.48
N VAL A 49 -5.12 1.27 -7.18
CA VAL A 49 -4.70 2.58 -6.62
C VAL A 49 -3.19 2.75 -6.59
N THR A 50 -2.44 1.63 -6.59
CA THR A 50 -0.96 1.65 -6.60
C THR A 50 -0.36 1.38 -7.98
N SER A 51 -1.17 1.33 -9.04
CA SER A 51 -0.71 0.96 -10.39
C SER A 51 0.35 1.91 -10.97
N GLY A 52 0.33 3.19 -10.58
CA GLY A 52 1.33 4.18 -10.98
C GLY A 52 2.55 4.29 -10.06
N VAL A 53 2.68 3.42 -9.05
CA VAL A 53 3.80 3.48 -8.09
C VAL A 53 4.93 2.60 -8.59
N ASP A 54 6.04 3.24 -8.96
CA ASP A 54 7.28 2.59 -9.38
C ASP A 54 8.49 3.13 -8.60
N VAL A 55 9.64 2.46 -8.77
CA VAL A 55 10.93 2.84 -8.18
C VAL A 55 11.92 3.17 -9.27
N SER A 56 12.68 4.25 -9.10
CA SER A 56 13.68 4.66 -10.08
C SER A 56 14.90 3.73 -10.05
N ALA A 57 15.60 3.60 -11.17
CA ALA A 57 16.87 2.88 -11.24
C ALA A 57 17.91 3.44 -10.25
N ALA A 58 17.90 4.76 -10.03
CA ALA A 58 18.75 5.41 -9.03
C ALA A 58 18.44 4.93 -7.60
N ALA A 59 17.16 4.78 -7.24
CA ALA A 59 16.78 4.25 -5.92
C ALA A 59 17.18 2.78 -5.74
N VAL A 60 17.15 1.99 -6.81
CA VAL A 60 17.63 0.59 -6.81
C VAL A 60 19.14 0.55 -6.56
N ALA A 61 19.91 1.32 -7.31
CA ALA A 61 21.37 1.39 -7.17
C ALA A 61 21.79 1.89 -5.78
N ASP A 62 21.13 2.92 -5.27
CA ASP A 62 21.35 3.48 -3.94
C ASP A 62 21.04 2.47 -2.81
N TYR A 63 19.95 1.71 -2.95
CA TYR A 63 19.67 0.61 -2.02
C TYR A 63 20.76 -0.47 -2.05
N GLN A 64 21.19 -0.90 -3.24
CA GLN A 64 22.23 -1.92 -3.42
C GLN A 64 23.56 -1.47 -2.82
N ALA A 65 23.96 -0.22 -3.05
CA ALA A 65 25.18 0.37 -2.49
C ALA A 65 25.16 0.36 -0.95
N ARG A 66 24.01 0.63 -0.33
CA ARG A 66 23.85 0.56 1.13
C ARG A 66 23.66 -0.85 1.69
N ASN A 67 23.23 -1.81 0.87
CA ASN A 67 22.87 -3.17 1.29
C ASN A 67 23.54 -4.22 0.38
N PRO A 68 24.88 -4.23 0.28
CA PRO A 68 25.58 -5.13 -0.63
C PRO A 68 25.24 -6.60 -0.32
N GLY A 69 24.82 -7.35 -1.35
CA GLY A 69 24.53 -8.79 -1.25
C GLY A 69 23.28 -9.18 -0.45
N ARG A 70 22.52 -8.22 0.08
CA ARG A 70 21.32 -8.51 0.90
C ARG A 70 20.21 -9.20 0.11
N LEU A 71 20.08 -8.86 -1.17
CA LEU A 71 19.14 -9.44 -2.11
C LEU A 71 19.85 -9.69 -3.45
N PRO A 72 19.41 -10.69 -4.24
CA PRO A 72 19.83 -10.83 -5.62
C PRO A 72 19.53 -9.56 -6.42
N GLU A 73 20.43 -9.14 -7.31
CA GLU A 73 20.27 -7.89 -8.08
C GLU A 73 18.94 -7.81 -8.83
N THR A 74 18.51 -8.93 -9.42
CA THR A 74 17.25 -9.07 -10.16
C THR A 74 16.00 -8.94 -9.27
N ALA A 75 16.13 -9.14 -7.95
CA ALA A 75 15.02 -9.09 -7.02
C ALA A 75 14.82 -7.70 -6.38
N VAL A 76 15.85 -6.83 -6.39
CA VAL A 76 15.82 -5.55 -5.66
C VAL A 76 14.70 -4.64 -6.14
N ALA A 77 14.55 -4.44 -7.45
CA ALA A 77 13.53 -3.56 -8.01
C ALA A 77 12.11 -4.02 -7.63
N GLY A 78 11.85 -5.33 -7.69
CA GLY A 78 10.57 -5.92 -7.29
C GLY A 78 10.29 -5.72 -5.80
N HIS A 79 11.28 -5.96 -4.95
CA HIS A 79 11.17 -5.77 -3.51
C HIS A 79 10.87 -4.31 -3.13
N LEU A 80 11.64 -3.36 -3.68
CA LEU A 80 11.45 -1.93 -3.42
C LEU A 80 10.10 -1.42 -3.93
N ARG A 81 9.68 -1.86 -5.12
CA ARG A 81 8.37 -1.52 -5.67
C ARG A 81 7.24 -2.04 -4.79
N ALA A 82 7.32 -3.29 -4.33
CA ALA A 82 6.29 -3.87 -3.46
C ALA A 82 6.17 -3.08 -2.14
N SER A 83 7.31 -2.74 -1.52
CA SER A 83 7.36 -1.92 -0.31
C SER A 83 6.81 -0.50 -0.54
N ALA A 84 7.13 0.12 -1.68
CA ALA A 84 6.59 1.43 -2.07
C ALA A 84 5.07 1.40 -2.28
N ARG A 85 4.54 0.36 -2.93
CA ARG A 85 3.09 0.18 -3.14
C ARG A 85 2.35 0.00 -1.82
N ARG A 86 2.88 -0.79 -0.87
CA ARG A 86 2.30 -0.92 0.49
C ARG A 86 2.22 0.42 1.23
N ARG A 87 3.30 1.22 1.21
CA ARG A 87 3.28 2.57 1.82
C ARG A 87 2.27 3.50 1.15
N ALA A 88 2.18 3.48 -0.18
CA ALA A 88 1.23 4.29 -0.93
C ALA A 88 -0.23 3.90 -0.64
N TYR A 89 -0.51 2.60 -0.56
CA TYR A 89 -1.84 2.10 -0.22
C TYR A 89 -2.30 2.54 1.17
N ARG A 90 -1.42 2.44 2.17
CA ARG A 90 -1.70 2.92 3.53
C ARG A 90 -2.08 4.40 3.53
N ARG A 91 -1.25 5.26 2.92
CA ARG A 91 -1.54 6.70 2.82
C ARG A 91 -2.86 6.99 2.09
N TRP A 92 -3.16 6.25 1.04
CA TRP A 92 -4.42 6.37 0.32
C TRP A 92 -5.61 6.00 1.22
N LEU A 93 -5.53 4.88 1.95
CA LEU A 93 -6.58 4.48 2.90
C LEU A 93 -6.77 5.54 3.99
N ASP A 94 -5.70 6.05 4.58
CA ASP A 94 -5.78 7.07 5.64
C ASP A 94 -6.48 8.34 5.13
N ALA A 95 -6.14 8.81 3.93
CA ALA A 95 -6.81 9.95 3.30
C ALA A 95 -8.30 9.67 3.01
N ARG A 96 -8.64 8.48 2.50
CA ARG A 96 -10.04 8.07 2.27
C ARG A 96 -10.84 8.00 3.56
N CYS A 97 -10.24 7.52 4.65
CA CYS A 97 -10.87 7.52 5.97
C CYS A 97 -11.11 8.96 6.46
N ALA A 98 -10.13 9.85 6.33
CA ALA A 98 -10.26 11.24 6.74
C ALA A 98 -11.32 12.02 5.95
N GLU A 99 -11.54 11.70 4.67
CA GLU A 99 -12.62 12.29 3.88
C GLU A 99 -14.03 11.81 4.31
N LEU A 100 -14.14 10.56 4.78
CA LEU A 100 -15.42 9.93 5.09
C LEU A 100 -15.81 10.03 6.57
N VAL A 101 -14.85 10.37 7.44
CA VAL A 101 -15.04 10.43 8.89
C VAL A 101 -15.01 11.88 9.38
N THR A 102 -16.11 12.29 10.00
CA THR A 102 -16.16 13.50 10.83
C THR A 102 -15.86 13.11 12.26
N LEU A 103 -14.79 13.68 12.82
CA LEU A 103 -14.45 13.50 14.23
C LEU A 103 -15.31 14.42 15.08
N ALA A 104 -15.73 13.94 16.25
CA ALA A 104 -16.38 14.80 17.24
C ALA A 104 -15.34 15.79 17.81
N PRO A 105 -15.75 17.01 18.21
CA PRO A 105 -14.84 17.96 18.85
C PRO A 105 -14.10 17.33 20.03
N GLY A 106 -12.77 17.52 20.10
CA GLY A 106 -11.89 16.94 21.13
C GLY A 106 -11.35 15.53 20.81
N TYR A 107 -11.71 14.97 19.65
CA TYR A 107 -11.17 13.70 19.14
C TYR A 107 -10.34 13.90 17.87
N GLU A 108 -9.83 15.11 17.62
CA GLU A 108 -8.94 15.41 16.51
C GLU A 108 -7.64 14.59 16.65
N HIS A 109 -7.28 13.85 15.61
CA HIS A 109 -6.07 13.02 15.62
C HIS A 109 -4.85 13.88 15.25
N PRO A 110 -3.76 13.93 16.06
CA PRO A 110 -2.56 14.73 15.74
C PRO A 110 -1.88 14.35 14.41
N GLY A 111 -2.12 13.13 13.93
CA GLY A 111 -1.69 12.66 12.60
C GLY A 111 -2.79 12.65 11.55
N ASP A 112 -3.89 13.41 11.72
CA ASP A 112 -4.97 13.48 10.73
C ASP A 112 -4.43 14.00 9.38
N PRO A 113 -4.56 13.25 8.27
CA PRO A 113 -4.12 13.64 6.93
C PRO A 113 -4.62 15.01 6.43
N ARG A 114 -5.68 15.57 7.04
CA ARG A 114 -6.23 16.90 6.70
C ARG A 114 -5.53 18.05 7.43
N GLN A 115 -4.81 17.78 8.52
CA GLN A 115 -4.16 18.81 9.32
C GLN A 115 -2.83 19.24 8.67
N PRO A 116 -2.51 20.54 8.59
CA PRO A 116 -1.33 21.02 7.89
C PRO A 116 0.00 20.62 8.55
N ASP A 117 -0.01 20.24 9.84
CA ASP A 117 1.15 19.83 10.63
C ASP A 117 1.37 18.31 10.66
N ASN A 118 0.51 17.52 10.03
CA ASN A 118 0.62 16.05 10.03
C ASN A 118 1.88 15.52 9.32
N THR A 119 2.50 16.34 8.48
CA THR A 119 3.69 16.01 7.70
C THR A 119 4.90 16.60 8.41
N HIS A 120 5.14 16.16 9.65
CA HIS A 120 6.39 16.44 10.32
C HIS A 120 7.52 15.72 9.55
N SER A 121 8.32 16.50 8.83
CA SER A 121 9.59 16.04 8.28
C SER A 121 10.65 16.31 9.35
N HIS A 122 11.34 15.25 9.81
CA HIS A 122 12.50 15.34 10.69
C HIS A 122 13.77 15.68 9.90
#